data_AF-A0A6I1ZPI3-F1
#
_entry.id   AF-A0A6I1ZPI3-F1
#
_cell.length_a   1.000
_cell.length_b   1.000
_cell.length_c   1.000
_cell.angle_alpha   90.00
_cell.angle_beta   90.00
_cell.angle_gamma   90.00
#
_symmetry.space_group_name_H-M   'P 1'
#
loop_
_entity.id
_entity.type
_entity.pdbx_description
1 polymer ?
#
loop_
_entity_poly.entity_id
_entity_poly.type
_entity_poly.pdbx_seq_one_letter_code
_entity_poly.pdbx_strand_id
1 'polypeptide(L)'
;MKEPKSEFGRELRKLRLEGKIRYSQSQLAKLADVTASYISQLETQERIPKPRVIRRLSIHLGVTPNHLFSKCGMVEMDLASTLANNRDEVRRKMPDLPEEQLEELASYLTYLEFKASAL
;
A
#
# COMPACT_ATOMS: atom_id res chain seq x y z
N MET A 1 25.89 5.80 -8.83
CA MET A 1 24.81 4.81 -8.61
C MET A 1 24.29 4.36 -9.96
N LYS A 2 23.87 3.10 -10.12
CA LYS A 2 23.28 2.60 -11.37
C LYS A 2 21.88 3.20 -11.59
N GLU A 3 21.48 3.30 -12.84
CA GLU A 3 20.14 3.79 -13.21
C GLU A 3 19.03 2.81 -12.83
N PRO A 4 17.84 3.28 -12.44
CA PRO A 4 16.73 2.40 -12.13
C PRO A 4 16.16 1.71 -13.36
N LYS A 5 15.88 0.40 -13.24
CA LYS A 5 15.34 -0.43 -14.31
C LYS A 5 13.83 -0.63 -14.27
N SER A 6 13.17 -0.32 -13.15
CA SER A 6 11.72 -0.46 -12.97
C SER A 6 11.07 0.86 -12.56
N GLU A 7 9.77 1.02 -12.82
CA GLU A 7 9.01 2.18 -12.34
C GLU A 7 9.01 2.25 -10.81
N PHE A 8 8.85 1.10 -10.14
CA PHE A 8 9.02 0.97 -8.70
C PHE A 8 10.39 1.47 -8.23
N GLY A 9 11.48 1.03 -8.85
CA GLY A 9 12.83 1.44 -8.48
C GLY A 9 13.08 2.94 -8.68
N ARG A 10 12.54 3.52 -9.77
CA ARG A 10 12.57 4.97 -10.01
C ARG A 10 11.85 5.73 -8.90
N GLU A 11 10.61 5.34 -8.59
CA GLU A 11 9.79 6.01 -7.61
C GLU A 11 10.35 5.87 -6.19
N LEU A 12 10.83 4.66 -5.82
CA LEU A 12 11.48 4.43 -4.54
C LEU A 12 12.70 5.33 -4.35
N ARG A 13 13.57 5.42 -5.38
CA ARG A 13 14.76 6.27 -5.33
C ARG A 13 14.40 7.75 -5.23
N LYS A 14 13.40 8.19 -6.01
CA LYS A 14 12.88 9.56 -5.97
C LYS A 14 12.37 9.91 -4.58
N LEU A 15 11.43 9.14 -4.03
CA LEU A 15 10.88 9.37 -2.69
C LEU A 15 11.95 9.36 -1.61
N ARG A 16 12.96 8.48 -1.73
CA ARG A 16 14.06 8.41 -0.77
C ARG A 16 14.96 9.65 -0.79
N LEU A 17 15.23 10.21 -1.97
CA LEU A 17 16.17 11.32 -2.15
C LEU A 17 15.51 12.71 -2.08
N GLU A 18 14.24 12.79 -2.45
CA GLU A 18 13.49 14.03 -2.67
C GLU A 18 12.23 14.13 -1.80
N GLY A 19 11.92 13.10 -1.02
CA GLY A 19 10.82 13.14 -0.06
C GLY A 19 11.03 14.16 1.06
N LYS A 20 9.99 14.36 1.88
CA LYS A 20 10.02 15.27 3.03
C LYS A 20 11.21 15.01 3.96
N ILE A 21 11.56 13.73 4.11
CA ILE A 21 12.77 13.27 4.82
C ILE A 21 13.63 12.53 3.81
N ARG A 22 14.90 12.92 3.73
CA ARG A 22 15.89 12.26 2.85
C ARG A 22 16.55 11.13 3.61
N TYR A 23 16.64 9.96 2.98
CA TYR A 23 17.32 8.80 3.57
C TYR A 23 18.46 8.30 2.69
N SER A 24 19.54 7.83 3.31
CA SER A 24 20.45 6.90 2.65
C SER A 24 19.77 5.54 2.49
N GLN A 25 20.30 4.69 1.59
CA GLN A 25 19.79 3.33 1.42
C GLN A 25 19.84 2.54 2.74
N SER A 26 20.90 2.71 3.54
CA SER A 26 21.05 2.04 4.83
C SER A 26 20.06 2.53 5.89
N GLN A 27 19.75 3.84 5.91
CA GLN A 27 18.75 4.39 6.83
C GLN A 27 17.36 3.87 6.50
N LEU A 28 16.95 3.92 5.22
CA LEU A 28 15.66 3.40 4.80
C LEU A 28 15.56 1.89 5.02
N ALA A 29 16.65 1.15 4.76
CA ALA A 29 16.72 -0.28 5.01
C ALA A 29 16.49 -0.63 6.48
N LYS A 30 17.13 0.10 7.40
CA LYS A 30 16.94 -0.08 8.84
C LYS A 30 15.49 0.17 9.26
N LEU A 31 14.90 1.25 8.76
CA LEU A 31 13.50 1.61 9.05
C LEU A 31 12.52 0.56 8.52
N ALA A 32 12.72 0.12 7.28
CA ALA A 32 11.87 -0.88 6.64
C ALA A 32 12.24 -2.33 7.01
N ASP A 33 13.13 -2.54 7.98
CA ASP A 33 13.62 -3.85 8.44
C ASP A 33 14.01 -4.78 7.28
N VAL A 34 14.94 -4.29 6.45
CA VAL A 34 15.56 -5.01 5.33
C VAL A 34 17.04 -4.66 5.24
N THR A 35 17.78 -5.27 4.32
CA THR A 35 19.19 -4.95 4.11
C THR A 35 19.38 -3.77 3.16
N ALA A 36 20.47 -3.01 3.31
CA ALA A 36 20.82 -1.93 2.39
C ALA A 36 21.03 -2.44 0.95
N SER A 37 21.60 -3.65 0.82
CA SER A 37 21.74 -4.34 -0.48
C SER A 37 20.39 -4.60 -1.14
N TYR A 38 19.38 -4.98 -0.36
CA TYR A 38 18.03 -5.18 -0.89
C TYR A 38 17.40 -3.88 -1.38
N ILE A 39 17.55 -2.75 -0.66
CA ILE A 39 17.10 -1.44 -1.16
C ILE A 39 17.81 -1.08 -2.47
N SER A 40 19.14 -1.29 -2.54
CA SER A 40 19.90 -1.04 -3.76
C SER A 40 19.42 -1.88 -4.95
N GLN A 41 19.09 -3.15 -4.71
CA GLN A 41 18.52 -4.03 -5.73
C GLN A 41 17.12 -3.56 -6.17
N LEU A 42 16.25 -3.15 -5.23
CA LEU A 42 14.94 -2.59 -5.57
C LEU A 42 15.05 -1.33 -6.44
N GLU A 43 16.03 -0.47 -6.16
CA GLU A 43 16.23 0.76 -6.93
C GLU A 43 16.86 0.53 -8.32
N THR A 44 17.63 -0.53 -8.51
CA THR A 44 18.49 -0.69 -9.71
C THR A 44 18.20 -1.93 -10.56
N GLN A 45 17.37 -2.85 -10.08
CA GLN A 45 17.01 -4.09 -10.77
C GLN A 45 15.49 -4.17 -11.02
N GLU A 46 15.08 -5.09 -11.89
CA GLU A 46 13.67 -5.46 -12.05
C GLU A 46 13.27 -6.43 -10.95
N ARG A 47 13.15 -5.90 -9.73
CA ARG A 47 12.76 -6.69 -8.55
C ARG A 47 11.49 -6.15 -7.94
N ILE A 48 10.47 -7.00 -7.86
CA ILE A 48 9.21 -6.69 -7.18
C ILE A 48 9.35 -7.06 -5.69
N PRO A 49 9.15 -6.10 -4.76
CA PRO A 49 9.18 -6.39 -3.34
C PRO A 49 7.93 -7.12 -2.87
N LYS A 50 8.05 -7.87 -1.77
CA LYS A 50 6.89 -8.48 -1.10
C LYS A 50 5.95 -7.38 -0.55
N PRO A 51 4.61 -7.59 -0.51
CA PRO A 51 3.65 -6.62 0.01
C PRO A 51 4.00 -6.04 1.39
N ARG A 52 4.46 -6.88 2.32
CA ARG A 52 4.91 -6.44 3.65
C ARG A 52 6.02 -5.38 3.60
N VAL A 53 6.94 -5.49 2.65
CA VAL A 53 8.05 -4.53 2.48
C VAL A 53 7.50 -3.22 1.95
N ILE A 54 6.59 -3.28 0.96
CA ILE A 54 5.94 -2.10 0.39
C ILE A 54 5.25 -1.28 1.47
N ARG A 55 4.48 -1.93 2.36
CA ARG A 55 3.83 -1.26 3.50
C ARG A 55 4.83 -0.58 4.42
N ARG A 56 5.88 -1.29 4.86
CA ARG A 56 6.93 -0.70 5.72
C ARG A 56 7.63 0.48 5.05
N LEU A 57 7.96 0.38 3.76
CA LEU A 57 8.55 1.48 3.01
C LEU A 57 7.60 2.69 2.93
N SER A 58 6.31 2.45 2.63
CA SER A 58 5.32 3.52 2.46
C SER A 58 5.18 4.40 3.70
N ILE A 59 5.18 3.80 4.89
CA ILE A 59 5.11 4.50 6.19
C ILE A 59 6.26 5.51 6.32
N HIS A 60 7.50 5.06 6.07
CA HIS A 60 8.68 5.91 6.24
C HIS A 60 8.89 6.90 5.10
N LEU A 61 8.37 6.62 3.92
CA LEU A 61 8.42 7.52 2.77
C LEU A 61 7.25 8.53 2.77
N GLY A 62 6.30 8.40 3.71
CA GLY A 62 5.18 9.33 3.87
C GLY A 62 4.17 9.25 2.71
N VAL A 63 4.00 8.07 2.11
CA VAL A 63 3.03 7.80 1.04
C VAL A 63 2.11 6.64 1.43
N THR A 64 0.98 6.49 0.75
CA THR A 64 0.11 5.33 0.96
C THR A 64 0.76 4.07 0.37
N PRO A 65 0.45 2.86 0.89
CA PRO A 65 0.94 1.61 0.29
C PRO A 65 0.57 1.50 -1.20
N ASN A 66 -0.66 1.89 -1.55
CA ASN A 66 -1.16 1.84 -2.94
C ASN A 66 -0.39 2.74 -3.91
N HIS A 67 0.20 3.85 -3.43
CA HIS A 67 1.11 4.65 -4.23
C HIS A 67 2.28 3.81 -4.76
N LEU A 68 2.91 3.02 -3.88
CA LEU A 68 4.02 2.15 -4.24
C LEU A 68 3.59 0.86 -4.95
N PHE A 69 2.48 0.24 -4.55
CA PHE A 69 1.95 -0.96 -5.24
C PHE A 69 1.67 -0.68 -6.72
N SER A 70 1.10 0.50 -7.04
CA SER A 70 0.80 0.87 -8.42
C SER A 70 2.05 0.85 -9.32
N LYS A 71 3.23 1.14 -8.77
CA LYS A 71 4.52 1.18 -9.49
C LYS A 71 5.08 -0.20 -9.83
N CYS A 72 4.47 -1.26 -9.33
CA CYS A 72 4.73 -2.64 -9.72
C CYS A 72 3.47 -3.35 -10.22
N GLY A 73 2.46 -2.60 -10.71
CA GLY A 73 1.24 -3.18 -11.28
C GLY A 73 0.35 -3.90 -10.27
N MET A 74 0.48 -3.56 -9.00
CA MET A 74 -0.30 -4.14 -7.90
C MET A 74 -1.27 -3.10 -7.34
N VAL A 75 -2.36 -3.57 -6.75
CA VAL A 75 -3.26 -2.75 -5.92
C VAL A 75 -3.57 -3.57 -4.67
N GLU A 76 -3.42 -2.95 -3.51
CA GLU A 76 -3.97 -3.48 -2.27
C GLU A 76 -5.39 -2.94 -2.11
N MET A 77 -6.37 -3.82 -2.26
CA MET A 77 -7.75 -3.52 -1.89
C MET A 77 -7.92 -3.80 -0.41
N ASP A 78 -8.10 -2.76 0.38
CA ASP A 78 -8.63 -2.89 1.73
C ASP A 78 -10.15 -2.96 1.60
N LEU A 79 -10.70 -4.18 1.55
CA LEU A 79 -12.13 -4.39 1.38
C LEU A 79 -12.94 -3.73 2.50
N ALA A 80 -12.45 -3.75 3.74
CA ALA A 80 -13.12 -3.16 4.89
C ALA A 80 -13.17 -1.63 4.75
N SER A 81 -12.02 -0.98 4.54
CA SER A 81 -11.97 0.47 4.32
C SER A 81 -12.68 0.92 3.05
N THR A 82 -12.64 0.11 1.98
CA THR A 82 -13.29 0.42 0.72
C THR A 82 -14.80 0.37 0.85
N LEU A 83 -15.37 -0.58 1.57
CA LEU A 83 -16.82 -0.69 1.72
C LEU A 83 -17.36 0.25 2.81
N ALA A 84 -16.63 0.48 3.92
CA ALA A 84 -17.03 1.41 4.98
C ALA A 84 -17.23 2.85 4.46
N ASN A 85 -16.40 3.28 3.51
CA ASN A 85 -16.46 4.63 2.92
C ASN A 85 -17.40 4.74 1.70
N ASN A 86 -18.04 3.64 1.29
CA ASN A 86 -18.78 3.57 0.02
C ASN A 86 -20.24 3.19 0.17
N ARG A 87 -20.86 3.41 1.34
CA ARG A 87 -22.31 3.18 1.50
C ARG A 87 -23.13 3.91 0.42
N ASP A 88 -22.74 5.13 0.10
CA ASP A 88 -23.35 5.92 -0.97
C ASP A 88 -23.02 5.39 -2.37
N GLU A 89 -21.85 4.80 -2.59
CA GLU A 89 -21.50 4.16 -3.87
C GLU A 89 -22.23 2.82 -4.06
N VAL A 90 -22.41 2.04 -2.99
CA VAL A 90 -23.23 0.82 -2.98
C VAL A 90 -24.68 1.16 -3.30
N ARG A 91 -25.27 2.15 -2.62
CA ARG A 91 -26.62 2.64 -2.94
C ARG A 91 -26.75 3.16 -4.36
N ARG A 92 -25.71 3.82 -4.89
CA ARG A 92 -25.72 4.33 -6.27
C ARG A 92 -25.67 3.21 -7.31
N LYS A 93 -24.88 2.16 -7.07
CA LYS A 93 -24.74 1.02 -8.00
C LYS A 93 -25.85 -0.01 -7.85
N MET A 94 -26.46 -0.09 -6.67
CA MET A 94 -27.53 -1.03 -6.31
C MET A 94 -28.67 -0.23 -5.65
N PRO A 95 -29.41 0.58 -6.42
CA PRO A 95 -30.47 1.45 -5.88
C PRO A 95 -31.62 0.67 -5.26
N ASP A 96 -31.87 -0.54 -5.76
CA ASP A 96 -32.95 -1.42 -5.31
C ASP A 96 -32.51 -2.44 -4.25
N LEU A 97 -31.33 -2.25 -3.63
CA LEU A 97 -30.83 -3.18 -2.63
C LEU A 97 -31.74 -3.13 -1.38
N PRO A 98 -32.39 -4.24 -1.01
CA PRO A 98 -33.22 -4.31 0.20
C PRO A 98 -32.43 -3.91 1.45
N GLU A 99 -33.09 -3.25 2.40
CA GLU A 99 -32.44 -2.78 3.64
C GLU A 99 -31.79 -3.94 4.42
N GLU A 100 -32.41 -5.13 4.42
CA GLU A 100 -31.85 -6.34 5.05
C GLU A 100 -30.49 -6.73 4.45
N GLN A 101 -30.32 -6.62 3.14
CA GLN A 101 -29.04 -6.90 2.47
C GLN A 101 -28.00 -5.80 2.76
N LEU A 102 -28.44 -4.55 2.94
CA LEU A 102 -27.57 -3.46 3.40
C LEU A 102 -27.08 -3.70 4.83
N GLU A 103 -27.95 -4.19 5.72
CA GLU A 103 -27.60 -4.55 7.10
C GLU A 103 -26.66 -5.76 7.16
N GLU A 104 -26.85 -6.76 6.29
CA GLU A 104 -25.94 -7.90 6.17
C GLU A 104 -24.53 -7.45 5.74
N LEU A 105 -24.43 -6.58 4.74
CA LEU A 105 -23.16 -6.01 4.30
C LEU A 105 -22.51 -5.17 5.42
N ALA A 106 -23.29 -4.36 6.14
CA ALA A 106 -22.80 -3.60 7.28
C ALA A 106 -22.25 -4.50 8.39
N SER A 107 -22.93 -5.61 8.68
CA SER A 107 -22.50 -6.60 9.68
C SER A 107 -21.20 -7.29 9.26
N TYR A 108 -21.09 -7.66 7.98
CA TYR A 108 -19.86 -8.25 7.44
C TYR A 108 -18.69 -7.26 7.48
N LEU A 109 -18.95 -5.97 7.27
CA LEU A 109 -17.94 -4.93 7.40
C LEU A 109 -17.41 -4.80 8.81
N THR A 110 -18.30 -4.69 9.79
CA THR A 110 -17.92 -4.65 11.20
C THR A 110 -17.12 -5.89 11.59
N TYR A 111 -17.47 -7.07 11.07
CA TYR A 111 -16.69 -8.28 11.26
C TYR A 111 -15.27 -8.17 10.68
N LEU A 112 -15.12 -7.65 9.45
CA LEU A 112 -13.82 -7.48 8.83
C LEU A 112 -12.95 -6.45 9.56
N GLU A 113 -13.53 -5.33 10.02
CA GLU A 113 -12.85 -4.32 10.84
C GLU A 113 -12.34 -4.92 12.16
N PHE A 114 -13.20 -5.68 12.85
CA PHE A 114 -12.84 -6.38 14.07
C PHE A 114 -11.72 -7.39 13.83
N LYS A 115 -11.82 -8.20 12.78
CA LYS A 115 -10.81 -9.20 12.42
C LYS A 115 -9.47 -8.56 12.05
N ALA A 116 -9.48 -7.43 11.35
CA ALA A 116 -8.26 -6.70 11.00
C ALA A 116 -7.59 -6.05 12.22
N SER A 117 -8.38 -5.63 13.22
CA SER A 117 -7.90 -5.03 14.48
C SER A 117 -7.37 -6.06 15.48
N ALA A 118 -7.73 -7.33 15.31
CA ALA A 118 -7.34 -8.44 16.18
C ALA A 118 -6.06 -9.19 15.72
N LEU A 119 -5.39 -8.71 14.67
CA LEU A 119 -4.15 -9.25 14.09
C LEU A 119 -2.96 -8.32 14.33
#